data_AF-A0A0Q3STN4-F1
#
_entry.id   AF-A0A0Q3STN4-F1
#
_cell.length_a   1.000
_cell.length_b   1.000
_cell.length_c   1.000
_cell.angle_alpha   90.00
_cell.angle_beta   90.00
_cell.angle_gamma   90.00
#
_symmetry.space_group_name_H-M   'P 1'
#
loop_
_entity.id
_entity.type
_entity.pdbx_description
1 polymer ?
#
loop_
_entity_poly.entity_id
_entity_poly.type
_entity_poly.pdbx_seq_one_letter_code
_entity_poly.pdbx_strand_id
1 'polypeptide(L)' 'MARHPPCPFDRDQETDVKLPIVIHTDEDYDRAQQRVKELNAMPDSGEKERELEALAEAMLAFELRRDDADD' A
#
# COMPACT_ATOMS: atom_id res chain seq x y z
N MET A 1 -12.44 -20.97 -41.95
CA MET A 1 -12.64 -20.85 -40.49
C MET A 1 -11.62 -19.85 -39.97
N ALA A 2 -12.07 -18.66 -39.58
CA ALA A 2 -11.19 -17.56 -39.15
C ALA A 2 -10.55 -17.89 -37.79
N ARG A 3 -9.22 -17.84 -37.73
CA ARG A 3 -8.46 -17.85 -36.48
C ARG A 3 -8.60 -16.46 -35.86
N HIS A 4 -9.34 -16.36 -34.76
CA HIS A 4 -9.30 -15.16 -33.94
C HIS A 4 -7.89 -15.00 -33.36
N PRO A 5 -7.25 -13.82 -33.46
CA PRO A 5 -6.09 -13.53 -32.65
C PRO A 5 -6.54 -13.34 -31.19
N PRO A 6 -5.80 -13.88 -30.19
CA PRO A 6 -6.03 -13.49 -28.81
C PRO A 6 -5.70 -12.00 -28.66
N CYS A 7 -6.59 -11.25 -28.01
CA CYS A 7 -6.34 -9.87 -27.62
C CYS A 7 -5.06 -9.80 -26.77
N PRO A 8 -4.07 -8.96 -27.11
CA PRO A 8 -2.96 -8.67 -26.22
C PRO A 8 -3.34 -7.46 -25.36
N PHE A 9 -4.24 -7.64 -24.40
CA PHE A 9 -4.47 -6.63 -23.37
C PHE A 9 -4.52 -7.29 -22.00
N ASP A 10 -3.58 -6.85 -21.17
CA ASP A 10 -3.45 -7.09 -19.73
C ASP A 10 -3.05 -8.50 -19.25
N ARG A 11 -2.00 -9.03 -19.87
CA ARG A 11 -1.04 -9.90 -19.20
C ARG A 11 0.05 -9.02 -18.57
N ASP A 12 -0.23 -8.44 -17.40
CA ASP A 12 0.78 -8.16 -16.34
C ASP A 12 0.28 -7.46 -15.05
N GLN A 13 -1.02 -7.20 -14.82
CA GLN A 13 -1.45 -6.72 -13.49
C GLN A 13 -1.67 -7.84 -12.45
N GLU A 14 -0.84 -8.87 -12.53
CA GLU A 14 -0.67 -9.88 -11.47
C GLU A 14 0.73 -9.70 -10.89
N THR A 15 1.02 -8.54 -10.30
CA THR A 15 2.00 -8.30 -9.22
C THR A 15 2.18 -6.78 -8.99
N ASP A 16 1.20 -6.12 -8.38
CA ASP A 16 1.53 -4.98 -7.52
C ASP A 16 0.70 -5.07 -6.25
N VAL A 17 0.68 -6.26 -5.65
CA VAL A 17 0.63 -6.32 -4.19
C VAL A 17 1.99 -5.81 -3.71
N LYS A 18 2.24 -4.48 -3.82
CA LYS A 18 3.19 -3.83 -2.91
C LYS A 18 2.80 -4.34 -1.54
N LEU A 19 3.66 -5.18 -0.98
CA LEU A 19 3.39 -6.04 0.17
C LEU A 19 2.50 -5.30 1.16
N PRO A 20 1.40 -5.91 1.66
CA PRO A 20 0.53 -5.22 2.58
C PRO A 20 1.39 -4.70 3.73
N ILE A 21 1.46 -3.37 3.84
CA ILE A 21 2.14 -2.73 4.95
C ILE A 21 1.20 -2.98 6.12
N VAL A 22 1.51 -3.96 6.97
CA VAL A 22 0.68 -4.28 8.12
C VAL A 22 1.39 -3.83 9.37
N ILE A 23 0.76 -2.93 10.10
CA ILE A 23 1.26 -2.42 11.38
C ILE A 23 0.61 -3.23 12.49
N HIS A 24 1.44 -3.90 13.28
CA HIS A 24 1.01 -4.71 14.42
C HIS A 24 1.59 -4.22 15.74
N THR A 25 2.64 -3.42 15.70
CA THR A 25 3.38 -2.92 16.87
C THR A 25 3.70 -1.44 16.73
N ASP A 26 4.04 -0.77 17.83
CA ASP A 26 4.53 0.62 17.80
C ASP A 26 5.82 0.77 16.96
N GLU A 27 6.66 -0.27 16.89
CA GLU A 27 7.89 -0.25 16.06
C GLU A 27 7.55 -0.26 14.56
N ASP A 28 6.53 -1.02 14.15
CA ASP A 28 6.00 -0.97 12.79
C ASP A 28 5.37 0.39 12.48
N TYR A 29 4.73 1.00 13.47
CA TYR A 29 4.11 2.33 13.35
C TYR A 29 5.17 3.43 13.14
N ASP A 30 6.28 3.38 13.88
CA ASP A 30 7.41 4.31 13.70
C ASP A 30 8.06 4.14 12.32
N ARG A 31 8.26 2.89 11.86
CA ARG A 31 8.79 2.59 10.54
C ARG A 31 7.86 3.08 9.41
N ALA A 32 6.55 2.96 9.58
CA ALA A 32 5.57 3.51 8.64
C ALA A 32 5.64 5.04 8.58
N GLN A 33 5.73 5.72 9.73
CA GLN A 33 5.92 7.18 9.77
C GLN A 33 7.23 7.63 9.12
N GLN A 34 8.33 6.89 9.32
CA GLN A 34 9.59 7.18 8.64
C GLN A 34 9.43 7.07 7.12
N ARG A 35 8.73 6.02 6.65
CA ARG A 35 8.49 5.83 5.21
C ARG A 35 7.65 6.95 4.60
N VAL A 36 6.62 7.42 5.30
CA VAL A 36 5.83 8.59 4.89
C VAL A 36 6.71 9.83 4.76
N LYS A 37 7.63 10.08 5.70
CA LYS A 37 8.56 11.22 5.63
C LYS A 37 9.50 11.12 4.44
N GLU A 38 10.05 9.94 4.17
CA GLU A 38 10.91 9.70 3.00
C GLU A 38 10.16 9.93 1.69
N LEU A 39 8.94 9.39 1.57
CA LEU A 39 8.10 9.57 0.41
C LEU A 39 7.72 11.04 0.20
N ASN A 40 7.38 11.77 1.27
CA ASN A 40 7.08 13.21 1.18
C ASN A 40 8.28 14.05 0.74
N ALA A 41 9.51 13.61 1.01
CA ALA A 41 10.73 14.26 0.54
C ALA A 41 11.03 13.98 -0.95
N MET A 42 10.41 12.94 -1.53
CA MET A 42 10.50 12.61 -2.95
C MET A 42 9.45 13.39 -3.76
N PRO A 43 9.71 13.69 -5.05
CA PRO A 43 8.72 14.31 -5.93
C PRO A 43 7.47 13.44 -6.07
N ASP A 44 6.32 14.09 -6.25
CA ASP A 44 5.05 13.39 -6.42
C ASP A 44 5.03 12.52 -7.67
N SER A 45 4.49 11.32 -7.51
CA SER A 45 4.39 10.29 -8.53
C SER A 45 3.23 9.39 -8.16
N GLY A 46 2.46 8.91 -9.14
CA GLY A 46 1.28 8.07 -8.85
C GLY A 46 1.61 6.82 -8.02
N GLU A 47 2.86 6.33 -8.11
CA GLU A 47 3.36 5.24 -7.28
C GLU A 47 3.64 5.62 -5.82
N LYS A 48 4.09 6.87 -5.59
CA LYS A 48 4.25 7.44 -4.25
C LYS A 48 2.88 7.66 -3.60
N GLU A 49 1.91 8.20 -4.34
CA GLU A 49 0.56 8.42 -3.84
C GLU A 49 -0.09 7.11 -3.39
N ARG A 50 0.03 6.05 -4.20
CA ARG A 50 -0.44 4.70 -3.83
C ARG A 50 0.24 4.15 -2.57
N GLU A 51 1.55 4.37 -2.43
CA GLU A 51 2.29 3.90 -1.26
C GLU A 51 1.92 4.69 0.01
N LEU A 52 1.70 6.00 -0.11
CA LEU A 52 1.20 6.85 0.97
C LEU A 52 -0.22 6.46 1.40
N GLU A 53 -1.10 6.13 0.45
CA GLU A 53 -2.44 5.64 0.73
C GLU A 53 -2.39 4.32 1.52
N ALA A 54 -1.61 3.35 1.05
CA ALA A 54 -1.43 2.08 1.75
C ALA A 54 -0.83 2.24 3.16
N LEU A 55 0.13 3.17 3.33
CA LEU A 55 0.69 3.51 4.65
C LEU A 55 -0.36 4.12 5.58
N ALA A 56 -1.21 5.02 5.06
CA ALA A 56 -2.28 5.65 5.83
C ALA A 56 -3.33 4.62 6.26
N GLU A 57 -3.74 3.72 5.37
CA GLU A 57 -4.66 2.62 5.69
C GLU A 57 -4.09 1.70 6.78
N ALA A 58 -2.81 1.36 6.68
CA ALA A 58 -2.14 0.52 7.66
C ALA A 58 -2.09 1.14 9.07
N MET A 59 -1.79 2.44 9.14
CA MET A 59 -1.74 3.21 10.40
C MET A 59 -3.13 3.30 11.02
N LEU A 60 -4.14 3.65 10.22
CA LEU A 60 -5.53 3.72 10.68
C LEU A 60 -6.02 2.35 11.19
N ALA A 61 -5.72 1.26 10.48
CA ALA A 61 -6.11 -0.09 10.89
C ALA A 61 -5.44 -0.53 12.20
N PHE A 62 -4.25 -0.03 12.52
CA PHE A 62 -3.61 -0.26 13.82
C PHE A 62 -4.28 0.56 14.93
N GLU A 63 -4.55 1.85 14.69
CA GLU A 63 -5.22 2.73 15.65
C GLU A 63 -6.61 2.21 16.02
N LEU A 64 -7.41 1.78 15.05
CA LEU A 64 -8.73 1.18 15.29
C LEU A 64 -8.62 -0.07 16.17
N ARG A 65 -7.68 -0.98 15.87
CA ARG A 65 -7.45 -2.19 16.68
C ARG A 65 -7.02 -1.88 18.11
N ARG A 66 -6.31 -0.77 18.32
CA ARG A 66 -5.89 -0.32 19.65
C ARG A 66 -7.03 0.32 20.43
N ASP A 67 -7.87 1.10 19.76
CA ASP A 67 -9.09 1.70 20.34
C ASP A 67 -10.09 0.61 20.77
N ASP A 68 -10.32 -0.40 19.93
CA ASP A 68 -11.16 -1.57 20.24
C ASP A 68 -10.61 -2.48 21.36
N ALA A 69 -9.30 -2.40 21.66
CA ALA A 69 -8.65 -3.26 22.65
C ALA A 69 -8.61 -2.66 24.07
N ASP A 70 -8.95 -1.38 24.23
CA ASP A 70 -8.90 -0.66 25.51
C ASP A 70 -10.28 -0.55 26.21
N ASP A 71 -11.36 -1.14 25.65
CA ASP A 71 -12.74 -1.20 26.24
C ASP A 71 -13.04 -2.51 27.00
#